data_AF-A0A452YRB3-F1
#
_entry.id   AF-A0A452YRB3-F1
#
_cell.length_a   1.000
_cell.length_b   1.000
_cell.length_c   1.000
_cell.angle_alpha   90.00
_cell.angle_beta   90.00
_cell.angle_gamma   90.00
#
_symmetry.space_group_name_H-M   'P 1'
#
loop_
_entity.id
_entity.type
_entity.pdbx_description
1 polymer ?
#
loop_
_entity_poly.entity_id
_entity_poly.type
_entity_poly.pdbx_seq_one_letter_code
_entity_poly.pdbx_strand_id
1 'polypeptide(L)'
;MASKGERDVEIHVSSPPPDDRDAARPLLPAACEAYSVSAAILPFFFPALGGLLYGYDIGATSGATISLKSPTSSGTAWYDLSSVQTGLVVSGSLYGALIGSATAFTIADFLGRRRELVVSSIMYLIGALLTAVTPNFLIMVVGRFLYGIGIGLAMHAAPMYIAETAPSQIRGMLISLKEFFIVLGMLLGYIVGNLFVEVISGWRYMYAASAPICVIMGIGMCWLPCSPRWLLLCATQGKGDLRETKENATRCLCRLRGQASPDLVSEQVNLILEELSYVGEEKKAGFSEIFQGKCLKAMIIGCGLVFFQQVTGQPSVLYYAATIFQRVLDSLEHLMPLVYQFFLAC
;
A
#
# COMPACT_ATOMS: atom_id res chain seq x y z
N MET A 1 65.02 -60.74 -21.72
CA MET A 1 64.34 -59.75 -20.87
C MET A 1 64.18 -58.46 -21.66
N ALA A 2 62.93 -58.04 -21.87
CA ALA A 2 62.43 -56.68 -22.18
C ALA A 2 63.05 -55.89 -23.36
N SER A 3 62.34 -55.08 -24.13
CA SER A 3 60.92 -54.82 -24.40
C SER A 3 60.90 -53.90 -25.63
N LYS A 4 59.87 -54.06 -26.46
CA LYS A 4 59.55 -53.24 -27.63
C LYS A 4 59.41 -51.75 -27.26
N GLY A 5 60.00 -50.88 -28.06
CA GLY A 5 59.67 -49.46 -28.13
C GLY A 5 58.79 -49.19 -29.33
N GLU A 6 57.49 -49.02 -29.10
CA GLU A 6 56.52 -48.51 -30.08
C GLU A 6 56.01 -47.17 -29.54
N ARG A 7 56.07 -46.14 -30.39
CA ARG A 7 55.73 -44.75 -30.08
C ARG A 7 54.25 -44.54 -30.31
N ASP A 8 53.48 -44.29 -29.26
CA ASP A 8 52.14 -43.72 -29.36
C ASP A 8 52.19 -42.22 -29.07
N VAL A 9 51.66 -41.46 -30.03
CA VAL A 9 51.50 -40.00 -29.97
C VAL A 9 50.19 -39.72 -29.24
N GLU A 10 50.27 -39.27 -27.98
CA GLU A 10 49.09 -38.86 -27.22
C GLU A 10 48.91 -37.33 -27.34
N ILE A 11 47.77 -36.94 -27.92
CA ILE A 11 47.39 -35.55 -28.16
C ILE A 11 46.94 -34.94 -26.82
N HIS A 12 47.71 -33.99 -26.30
CA HIS A 12 47.33 -33.21 -25.13
C HIS A 12 46.13 -32.31 -25.46
N VAL A 13 44.92 -32.74 -25.10
CA VAL A 13 43.74 -31.86 -25.05
C VAL A 13 43.81 -31.09 -23.74
N SER A 14 44.20 -29.81 -23.82
CA SER A 14 44.11 -28.88 -22.70
C SER A 14 42.65 -28.68 -22.31
N SER A 15 42.28 -29.03 -21.09
CA SER A 15 41.00 -28.66 -20.50
C SER A 15 40.86 -27.14 -20.44
N PRO A 16 39.69 -26.56 -20.79
CA PRO A 16 39.47 -25.13 -20.62
C PRO A 16 39.42 -24.78 -19.11
N PRO A 17 39.74 -23.52 -18.74
CA PRO A 17 39.67 -23.08 -17.34
C PRO A 17 38.24 -23.22 -16.81
N PRO A 18 38.06 -23.47 -15.50
CA PRO A 18 36.74 -23.60 -14.91
C PRO A 18 35.94 -22.30 -15.11
N ASP A 19 34.74 -22.45 -15.67
CA ASP A 19 33.77 -21.39 -15.90
C ASP A 19 33.34 -20.81 -14.53
N ASP A 20 33.55 -19.52 -14.33
CA ASP A 20 33.27 -18.77 -13.09
C ASP A 20 31.75 -18.58 -12.83
N ARG A 21 30.93 -19.51 -13.34
CA ARG A 21 29.45 -19.47 -13.31
C ARG A 21 28.83 -20.30 -12.19
N ASP A 22 29.64 -21.01 -11.41
CA ASP A 22 29.17 -21.84 -10.29
C ASP A 22 29.45 -21.23 -8.90
N ALA A 23 29.87 -19.97 -8.83
CA ALA A 23 29.90 -19.21 -7.57
C ALA A 23 28.50 -18.72 -7.12
N ALA A 24 27.43 -19.37 -7.58
CA ALA A 24 26.13 -19.27 -6.94
C ALA A 24 26.23 -19.97 -5.57
N ARG A 25 26.71 -19.23 -4.56
CA ARG A 25 26.56 -19.60 -3.15
C ARG A 25 25.12 -20.12 -2.99
N PRO A 26 24.92 -21.34 -2.48
CA PRO A 26 23.58 -21.86 -2.30
C PRO A 26 22.84 -20.85 -1.42
N LEU A 27 21.79 -20.23 -1.97
CA LEU A 27 20.78 -19.53 -1.18
C LEU A 27 20.39 -20.51 -0.09
N LEU A 28 20.84 -20.26 1.14
CA LEU A 28 20.50 -21.11 2.29
C LEU A 28 19.01 -21.43 2.19
N PRO A 29 18.59 -22.71 2.23
CA PRO A 29 17.18 -23.06 2.19
C PRO A 29 16.53 -22.25 3.32
N ALA A 30 15.59 -21.37 2.97
CA ALA A 30 15.01 -20.36 3.86
C ALA A 30 14.85 -20.94 5.27
N ALA A 31 15.85 -20.71 6.13
CA ALA A 31 15.90 -21.36 7.42
C ALA A 31 14.61 -20.93 8.11
N CYS A 32 13.82 -21.90 8.60
CA CYS A 32 12.54 -21.62 9.23
C CYS A 32 12.80 -20.62 10.34
N GLU A 33 12.43 -19.36 10.11
CA GLU A 33 12.81 -18.27 11.00
C GLU A 33 12.01 -18.49 12.27
N ALA A 34 12.69 -18.62 13.42
CA ALA A 34 11.98 -18.66 14.69
C ALA A 34 11.35 -17.27 14.92
N TYR A 35 10.03 -17.18 14.76
CA TYR A 35 9.27 -15.95 15.01
C TYR A 35 8.08 -16.23 15.91
N SER A 36 7.76 -15.25 16.77
CA SER A 36 6.55 -15.26 17.56
C SER A 36 5.42 -14.61 16.77
N VAL A 37 4.31 -15.33 16.57
CA VAL A 37 3.13 -14.82 15.87
C VAL A 37 2.62 -13.54 16.53
N SER A 38 2.63 -13.45 17.87
CA SER A 38 2.17 -12.27 18.60
C SER A 38 3.02 -11.03 18.35
N ALA A 39 4.33 -11.19 18.13
CA ALA A 39 5.23 -10.09 17.79
C ALA A 39 5.00 -9.54 16.38
N ALA A 40 4.52 -10.39 15.45
CA ALA A 40 4.23 -10.01 14.07
C ALA A 40 2.86 -9.33 13.87
N ILE A 41 1.94 -9.45 14.85
CA ILE A 41 0.58 -8.86 14.75
C ILE A 41 0.63 -7.33 14.71
N LEU A 42 1.32 -6.69 15.67
CA LEU A 42 1.33 -5.22 15.76
C LEU A 42 2.02 -4.54 14.56
N PRO A 43 3.19 -5.02 14.08
CA PRO A 43 3.84 -4.49 12.88
C PRO A 43 3.02 -4.67 11.60
N PHE A 44 2.10 -5.63 11.57
CA PHE A 44 1.15 -5.79 10.47
C PHE A 44 -0.10 -4.90 10.64
N PHE A 45 -0.70 -4.91 11.83
CA PHE A 45 -1.99 -4.30 12.09
C PHE A 45 -2.00 -2.80 11.82
N PHE A 46 -1.03 -2.04 12.36
CA PHE A 46 -1.03 -0.57 12.20
C PHE A 46 -0.83 -0.11 10.75
N PRO A 47 0.11 -0.67 9.95
CA PRO A 47 0.17 -0.37 8.52
C PRO A 47 -1.08 -0.83 7.74
N ALA A 48 -1.71 -1.94 8.13
CA ALA A 48 -2.93 -2.43 7.49
C ALA A 48 -4.11 -1.45 7.67
N LEU A 49 -4.16 -0.69 8.77
CA LEU A 49 -5.15 0.38 8.96
C LEU A 49 -5.06 1.47 7.87
N GLY A 50 -3.88 1.71 7.30
CA GLY A 50 -3.72 2.63 6.17
C GLY A 50 -4.45 2.16 4.91
N GLY A 51 -4.53 0.83 4.69
CA GLY A 51 -5.36 0.23 3.65
C GLY A 51 -6.85 0.28 3.99
N LEU A 52 -7.19 0.04 5.26
CA LEU A 52 -8.57 0.15 5.74
C LEU A 52 -9.13 1.57 5.55
N LEU A 53 -8.34 2.61 5.84
CA LEU A 53 -8.71 4.00 5.59
C LEU A 53 -8.96 4.27 4.10
N TYR A 54 -8.11 3.76 3.22
CA TYR A 54 -8.32 3.89 1.77
C TYR A 54 -9.64 3.23 1.33
N GLY A 55 -9.90 2.00 1.80
CA GLY A 55 -11.17 1.31 1.54
C GLY A 55 -12.38 2.08 2.07
N TYR A 56 -12.26 2.59 3.30
CA TYR A 56 -13.28 3.39 3.95
C TYR A 56 -13.67 4.62 3.13
N ASP A 57 -12.69 5.33 2.56
CA ASP A 57 -12.93 6.49 1.70
C ASP A 57 -13.83 6.15 0.50
N ILE A 58 -13.62 5.00 -0.12
CA ILE A 58 -14.41 4.54 -1.27
C ILE A 58 -15.88 4.35 -0.86
N GLY A 59 -16.12 3.57 0.19
CA GLY A 59 -17.47 3.26 0.66
C GLY A 59 -18.21 4.48 1.21
N ALA A 60 -17.52 5.28 2.03
CA ALA A 60 -18.09 6.48 2.64
C ALA A 60 -18.40 7.55 1.57
N THR A 61 -17.54 7.73 0.56
CA THR A 61 -17.77 8.70 -0.53
C THR A 61 -18.98 8.32 -1.38
N SER A 62 -19.25 7.02 -1.56
CA SER A 62 -20.46 6.55 -2.25
C SER A 62 -21.74 7.02 -1.53
N GLY A 63 -21.80 6.88 -0.20
CA GLY A 63 -22.95 7.36 0.59
C GLY A 63 -23.00 8.89 0.70
N ALA A 64 -21.83 9.52 0.88
CA ALA A 64 -21.70 10.96 1.01
C ALA A 64 -22.17 11.69 -0.25
N THR A 65 -21.93 11.13 -1.44
CA THR A 65 -22.37 11.71 -2.72
C THR A 65 -23.89 11.80 -2.82
N ILE A 66 -24.62 10.83 -2.27
CA ILE A 66 -26.09 10.85 -2.21
C ILE A 66 -26.55 11.94 -1.24
N SER A 67 -26.00 11.93 -0.02
CA SER A 67 -26.35 12.91 1.03
C SER A 67 -26.04 14.34 0.59
N LEU A 68 -24.93 14.58 -0.11
CA LEU A 68 -24.48 15.90 -0.54
C LEU A 68 -25.36 16.51 -1.65
N LYS A 69 -25.92 15.68 -2.52
CA LYS A 69 -26.84 16.11 -3.60
C LYS A 69 -28.29 16.23 -3.15
N SER A 70 -28.63 15.68 -1.99
CA SER A 70 -30.00 15.70 -1.51
C SER A 70 -30.40 17.11 -1.04
N PRO A 71 -31.52 17.68 -1.53
CA PRO A 71 -31.99 18.99 -1.10
C PRO A 71 -32.40 19.02 0.38
N THR A 72 -32.78 17.88 0.96
CA THR A 72 -33.24 17.77 2.35
C THR A 72 -32.12 17.39 3.32
N SER A 73 -31.20 16.51 2.90
CA SER A 73 -30.16 15.95 3.78
C SER A 73 -28.79 16.62 3.65
N SER A 74 -28.50 17.37 2.58
CA SER A 74 -27.17 17.98 2.37
C SER A 74 -26.82 18.99 3.45
N GLY A 75 -27.79 19.79 3.92
CA GLY A 75 -27.56 20.82 4.94
C GLY A 75 -26.58 21.92 4.50
N THR A 76 -26.36 22.08 3.19
CA THR A 76 -25.49 23.10 2.60
C THR A 76 -26.23 23.93 1.55
N ALA A 77 -25.78 25.17 1.35
CA ALA A 77 -26.34 26.05 0.32
C ALA A 77 -25.90 25.68 -1.11
N TRP A 78 -24.96 24.73 -1.27
CA TRP A 78 -24.34 24.36 -2.54
C TRP A 78 -24.62 22.90 -2.95
N TYR A 79 -25.80 22.39 -2.58
CA TYR A 79 -26.20 21.00 -2.85
C TYR A 79 -26.44 20.70 -4.35
N ASP A 80 -26.74 21.72 -5.17
CA ASP A 80 -26.97 21.59 -6.62
C ASP A 80 -25.65 21.44 -7.38
N LEU A 81 -24.98 20.32 -7.14
CA LEU A 81 -23.69 20.00 -7.72
C LEU A 81 -23.86 19.40 -9.11
N SER A 82 -23.16 20.00 -10.08
CA SER A 82 -23.07 19.44 -11.43
C SER A 82 -22.38 18.07 -11.41
N SER A 83 -22.59 17.27 -12.46
CA SER A 83 -21.90 15.99 -12.62
C SER A 83 -20.38 16.12 -12.58
N VAL A 84 -19.84 17.22 -13.13
CA VAL A 84 -18.41 17.52 -13.10
C VAL A 84 -17.93 17.82 -11.69
N GLN A 85 -18.66 18.64 -10.93
CA GLN A 85 -18.31 18.96 -9.54
C GLN A 85 -18.36 17.72 -8.64
N THR A 86 -19.35 16.86 -8.85
CA THR A 86 -19.43 15.57 -8.14
C THR A 86 -18.24 14.68 -8.49
N GLY A 87 -17.91 14.59 -9.77
CA GLY A 87 -16.73 13.88 -10.24
C GLY A 87 -15.45 14.40 -9.61
N LEU A 88 -15.30 15.72 -9.45
CA LEU A 88 -14.16 16.34 -8.76
C LEU A 88 -14.10 15.99 -7.27
N VAL A 89 -15.24 15.89 -6.58
CA VAL A 89 -15.27 15.45 -5.17
C VAL A 89 -14.81 14.00 -5.05
N VAL A 90 -15.33 13.12 -5.89
CA VAL A 90 -14.97 11.69 -5.87
C VAL A 90 -13.51 11.50 -6.25
N SER A 91 -13.07 12.07 -7.38
CA SER A 91 -11.71 11.94 -7.91
C SER A 91 -10.66 12.80 -7.21
N GLY A 92 -11.06 13.76 -6.38
CA GLY A 92 -10.14 14.64 -5.66
C GLY A 92 -9.12 13.89 -4.82
N SER A 93 -9.52 12.79 -4.16
CA SER A 93 -8.59 11.94 -3.42
C SER A 93 -7.69 11.10 -4.33
N LEU A 94 -8.15 10.71 -5.53
CA LEU A 94 -7.33 10.00 -6.50
C LEU A 94 -6.24 10.90 -7.09
N TYR A 95 -6.55 12.17 -7.37
CA TYR A 95 -5.55 13.16 -7.77
C TYR A 95 -4.52 13.40 -6.65
N GLY A 96 -4.99 13.52 -5.41
CA GLY A 96 -4.10 13.60 -4.24
C GLY A 96 -3.20 12.36 -4.12
N ALA A 97 -3.75 11.17 -4.33
CA ALA A 97 -3.02 9.91 -4.27
C ALA A 97 -1.97 9.79 -5.37
N LEU A 98 -2.27 10.24 -6.59
CA LEU A 98 -1.31 10.31 -7.69
C LEU A 98 -0.09 11.15 -7.31
N ILE A 99 -0.32 12.36 -6.80
CA ILE A 99 0.76 13.26 -6.36
C ILE A 99 1.50 12.67 -5.15
N GLY A 100 0.76 12.13 -4.17
CA GLY A 100 1.31 11.45 -3.00
C GLY A 100 2.26 10.33 -3.41
N SER A 101 1.84 9.43 -4.29
CA SER A 101 2.67 8.32 -4.78
C SER A 101 3.87 8.78 -5.61
N ALA A 102 3.74 9.84 -6.42
CA ALA A 102 4.86 10.40 -7.17
C ALA A 102 5.95 10.97 -6.24
N THR A 103 5.54 11.63 -5.15
CA THR A 103 6.47 12.15 -4.13
C THR A 103 6.95 11.06 -3.16
N ALA A 104 6.22 9.95 -3.04
CA ALA A 104 6.57 8.87 -2.12
C ALA A 104 7.95 8.29 -2.43
N PHE A 105 8.35 8.18 -3.70
CA PHE A 105 9.67 7.63 -4.06
C PHE A 105 10.83 8.45 -3.50
N THR A 106 10.78 9.78 -3.60
CA THR A 106 11.84 10.66 -3.09
C THR A 106 11.79 10.81 -1.57
N ILE A 107 10.58 10.86 -1.01
CA ILE A 107 10.36 11.01 0.43
C ILE A 107 10.77 9.73 1.18
N ALA A 108 10.41 8.57 0.64
CA ALA A 108 10.66 7.26 1.24
C ALA A 108 12.12 7.01 1.61
N ASP A 109 13.03 7.26 0.67
CA ASP A 109 14.46 7.03 0.85
C ASP A 109 15.06 7.97 1.91
N PHE A 110 14.47 9.16 2.09
CA PHE A 110 14.94 10.15 3.04
C PHE A 110 14.30 10.03 4.43
N LEU A 111 12.98 9.83 4.50
CA LEU A 111 12.19 9.82 5.74
C LEU A 111 12.15 8.44 6.40
N GLY A 112 12.22 7.37 5.61
CA GLY A 112 12.00 6.00 6.05
C GLY A 112 10.52 5.65 6.21
N ARG A 113 10.23 4.35 6.08
CA ARG A 113 8.87 3.80 5.96
C ARG A 113 7.95 4.09 7.13
N ARG A 114 8.49 4.03 8.35
CA ARG A 114 7.72 4.35 9.56
C ARG A 114 7.26 5.81 9.58
N ARG A 115 8.16 6.74 9.25
CA ARG A 115 7.83 8.18 9.24
C ARG A 115 6.88 8.50 8.09
N GLU A 116 7.06 7.85 6.93
CA GLU A 116 6.15 7.95 5.79
C GLU A 116 4.70 7.59 6.18
N LEU A 117 4.50 6.49 6.93
CA LEU A 117 3.20 6.08 7.45
C LEU A 117 2.63 7.04 8.51
N VAL A 118 3.48 7.61 9.38
CA VAL A 118 3.03 8.64 10.34
C VAL A 118 2.59 9.91 9.61
N VAL A 119 3.36 10.39 8.64
CA VAL A 119 2.98 11.56 7.81
C VAL A 119 1.69 11.28 7.05
N SER A 120 1.54 10.08 6.48
CA SER A 120 0.30 9.65 5.84
C SER A 120 -0.90 9.72 6.80
N SER A 121 -0.76 9.23 8.03
CA SER A 121 -1.84 9.28 9.04
C SER A 121 -2.24 10.71 9.40
N ILE A 122 -1.30 11.64 9.43
CA ILE A 122 -1.55 13.07 9.66
C ILE A 122 -2.30 13.68 8.46
N MET A 123 -1.87 13.36 7.23
CA MET A 123 -2.54 13.84 6.01
C MET A 123 -3.97 13.31 5.89
N TYR A 124 -4.18 12.03 6.22
CA TYR A 124 -5.51 11.44 6.33
C TYR A 124 -6.37 12.18 7.36
N LEU A 125 -5.85 12.42 8.57
CA LEU A 125 -6.58 13.11 9.63
C LEU A 125 -6.97 14.53 9.23
N ILE A 126 -6.01 15.32 8.71
CA ILE A 126 -6.25 16.69 8.27
C ILE A 126 -7.26 16.71 7.12
N GLY A 127 -7.09 15.84 6.12
CA GLY A 127 -8.00 15.73 4.98
C GLY A 127 -9.42 15.35 5.39
N ALA A 128 -9.56 14.39 6.32
CA ALA A 128 -10.85 13.95 6.84
C ALA A 128 -11.56 15.06 7.61
N LEU A 129 -10.87 15.72 8.54
CA LEU A 129 -11.42 16.81 9.33
C LEU A 129 -11.77 18.00 8.44
N LEU A 130 -10.89 18.40 7.53
CA LEU A 130 -11.14 19.52 6.61
C LEU A 130 -12.34 19.25 5.71
N THR A 131 -12.47 18.02 5.20
CA THR A 131 -13.64 17.61 4.41
C THR A 131 -14.90 17.62 5.28
N ALA A 132 -14.84 17.18 6.54
CA ALA A 132 -16.00 17.15 7.44
C ALA A 132 -16.49 18.55 7.85
N VAL A 133 -15.58 19.51 8.10
CA VAL A 133 -15.95 20.87 8.54
C VAL A 133 -16.13 21.86 7.39
N THR A 134 -15.98 21.42 6.13
CA THR A 134 -15.95 22.32 4.98
C THR A 134 -17.22 23.19 4.87
N PRO A 135 -17.10 24.52 4.71
CA PRO A 135 -18.23 25.40 4.47
C PRO A 135 -18.59 25.52 2.99
N ASN A 136 -17.66 25.23 2.08
CA ASN A 136 -17.84 25.41 0.63
C ASN A 136 -17.24 24.26 -0.20
N PHE A 137 -17.60 24.21 -1.48
CA PHE A 137 -17.14 23.18 -2.40
C PHE A 137 -15.61 23.15 -2.57
N LEU A 138 -14.94 24.32 -2.67
CA LEU A 138 -13.49 24.37 -2.88
C LEU A 138 -12.71 23.74 -1.71
N ILE A 139 -13.07 24.09 -0.48
CA ILE A 139 -12.44 23.54 0.72
C ILE A 139 -12.71 22.03 0.81
N MET A 140 -13.87 21.56 0.34
CA MET A 140 -14.15 20.12 0.25
C MET A 140 -13.15 19.43 -0.68
N VAL A 141 -12.95 19.96 -1.89
CA VAL A 141 -12.00 19.41 -2.87
C VAL A 141 -10.57 19.43 -2.33
N VAL A 142 -10.17 20.50 -1.64
CA VAL A 142 -8.85 20.59 -0.99
C VAL A 142 -8.70 19.53 0.12
N GLY A 143 -9.74 19.32 0.93
CA GLY A 143 -9.77 18.25 1.94
C GLY A 143 -9.63 16.86 1.32
N ARG A 144 -10.37 16.60 0.23
CA ARG A 144 -10.27 15.35 -0.55
C ARG A 144 -8.86 15.15 -1.11
N PHE A 145 -8.25 16.20 -1.65
CA PHE A 145 -6.89 16.16 -2.18
C PHE A 145 -5.86 15.85 -1.09
N LEU A 146 -5.93 16.51 0.07
CA LEU A 146 -5.06 16.24 1.23
C LEU A 146 -5.21 14.80 1.75
N TYR A 147 -6.45 14.33 1.87
CA TYR A 147 -6.73 12.94 2.22
C TYR A 147 -6.09 11.98 1.20
N GLY A 148 -6.20 12.33 -0.08
CA GLY A 148 -5.57 11.62 -1.19
C GLY A 148 -4.06 11.49 -1.08
N ILE A 149 -3.35 12.55 -0.70
CA ILE A 149 -1.90 12.47 -0.45
C ILE A 149 -1.60 11.42 0.63
N GLY A 150 -2.44 11.38 1.68
CA GLY A 150 -2.41 10.32 2.70
C GLY A 150 -2.53 8.92 2.09
N ILE A 151 -3.50 8.70 1.19
CA ILE A 151 -3.67 7.43 0.45
C ILE A 151 -2.40 7.06 -0.29
N GLY A 152 -1.86 7.97 -1.10
CA GLY A 152 -0.68 7.69 -1.93
C GLY A 152 0.53 7.25 -1.13
N LEU A 153 0.78 7.92 0.01
CA LEU A 153 1.88 7.59 0.93
C LEU A 153 1.63 6.25 1.66
N ALA A 154 0.43 6.03 2.19
CA ALA A 154 0.11 4.78 2.91
C ALA A 154 0.14 3.55 1.99
N MET A 155 -0.39 3.66 0.78
CA MET A 155 -0.49 2.54 -0.16
C MET A 155 0.86 2.07 -0.65
N HIS A 156 1.86 2.95 -0.66
CA HIS A 156 3.25 2.62 -0.94
C HIS A 156 3.99 2.11 0.31
N ALA A 157 3.94 2.86 1.41
CA ALA A 157 4.74 2.58 2.60
C ALA A 157 4.29 1.34 3.37
N ALA A 158 2.98 1.06 3.44
CA ALA A 158 2.44 -0.05 4.21
C ALA A 158 2.89 -1.44 3.71
N PRO A 159 2.70 -1.81 2.42
CA PRO A 159 3.15 -3.11 1.94
C PRO A 159 4.67 -3.26 2.02
N MET A 160 5.43 -2.18 1.85
CA MET A 160 6.89 -2.23 2.00
C MET A 160 7.32 -2.45 3.44
N TYR A 161 6.72 -1.71 4.39
CA TYR A 161 6.99 -1.91 5.81
C TYR A 161 6.62 -3.33 6.26
N ILE A 162 5.47 -3.84 5.81
CA ILE A 162 5.06 -5.24 6.08
C ILE A 162 6.08 -6.20 5.46
N ALA A 163 6.50 -5.99 4.22
CA ALA A 163 7.47 -6.87 3.55
C ALA A 163 8.84 -6.89 4.25
N GLU A 164 9.29 -5.76 4.78
CA GLU A 164 10.57 -5.61 5.47
C GLU A 164 10.55 -6.11 6.92
N THR A 165 9.39 -6.11 7.57
CA THR A 165 9.25 -6.56 8.97
C THR A 165 8.72 -7.98 9.11
N ALA A 166 8.03 -8.51 8.09
CA ALA A 166 7.47 -9.85 8.11
C ALA A 166 8.53 -10.95 7.90
N PRO A 167 8.41 -12.07 8.64
CA PRO A 167 9.14 -13.30 8.34
C PRO A 167 8.90 -13.75 6.90
N SER A 168 9.93 -14.29 6.26
CA SER A 168 9.86 -14.69 4.84
C SER A 168 8.75 -15.70 4.55
N GLN A 169 8.38 -16.55 5.51
CA GLN A 169 7.37 -17.60 5.38
C GLN A 169 5.94 -17.07 5.29
N ILE A 170 5.62 -15.97 6.00
CA ILE A 170 4.25 -15.42 6.08
C ILE A 170 4.10 -14.07 5.38
N ARG A 171 5.18 -13.54 4.80
CA ARG A 171 5.22 -12.22 4.15
C ARG A 171 4.12 -12.05 3.10
N GLY A 172 3.99 -13.03 2.19
CA GLY A 172 2.97 -12.99 1.15
C GLY A 172 1.55 -12.96 1.72
N MET A 173 1.28 -13.80 2.73
CA MET A 173 -0.01 -13.84 3.43
C MET A 173 -0.35 -12.50 4.10
N LEU A 174 0.61 -11.86 4.78
CA LEU A 174 0.39 -10.56 5.42
C LEU A 174 0.11 -9.46 4.39
N ILE A 175 0.80 -9.45 3.25
CA ILE A 175 0.50 -8.51 2.17
C ILE A 175 -0.92 -8.72 1.64
N SER A 176 -1.33 -9.97 1.40
CA SER A 176 -2.71 -10.28 0.99
C SER A 176 -3.74 -9.91 2.07
N LEU A 177 -3.42 -10.10 3.35
CA LEU A 177 -4.31 -9.72 4.45
C LEU A 177 -4.49 -8.20 4.55
N LYS A 178 -3.50 -7.40 4.15
CA LYS A 178 -3.67 -5.94 4.03
C LYS A 178 -4.70 -5.57 2.95
N GLU A 179 -4.78 -6.30 1.84
CA GLU A 179 -5.84 -6.10 0.84
C GLU A 179 -7.23 -6.44 1.39
N PHE A 180 -7.34 -7.48 2.22
CA PHE A 180 -8.58 -7.78 2.95
C PHE A 180 -9.01 -6.59 3.84
N PHE A 181 -8.08 -5.91 4.50
CA PHE A 181 -8.38 -4.70 5.28
C PHE A 181 -8.94 -3.56 4.42
N ILE A 182 -8.52 -3.42 3.16
CA ILE A 182 -9.10 -2.44 2.23
C ILE A 182 -10.58 -2.79 1.99
N VAL A 183 -10.88 -4.05 1.66
CA VAL A 183 -12.28 -4.48 1.42
C VAL A 183 -13.13 -4.32 2.68
N LEU A 184 -12.58 -4.67 3.85
CA LEU A 184 -13.25 -4.43 5.14
C LEU A 184 -13.53 -2.93 5.37
N GLY A 185 -12.57 -2.07 5.01
CA GLY A 185 -12.74 -0.62 5.02
C GLY A 185 -13.91 -0.17 4.16
N MET A 186 -14.01 -0.67 2.92
CA MET A 186 -15.14 -0.36 2.02
C MET A 186 -16.48 -0.74 2.64
N LEU A 187 -16.57 -1.94 3.23
CA LEU A 187 -17.78 -2.41 3.92
C LEU A 187 -18.16 -1.47 5.07
N LEU A 188 -17.21 -1.10 5.92
CA LEU A 188 -17.43 -0.14 7.01
C LEU A 188 -17.87 1.23 6.47
N GLY A 189 -17.28 1.68 5.37
CA GLY A 189 -17.65 2.92 4.68
C GLY A 189 -19.11 2.90 4.21
N TYR A 190 -19.56 1.80 3.59
CA TYR A 190 -20.96 1.64 3.19
C TYR A 190 -21.92 1.56 4.37
N ILE A 191 -21.55 0.86 5.46
CA ILE A 191 -22.37 0.79 6.67
C ILE A 191 -22.54 2.17 7.28
N VAL A 192 -21.45 2.92 7.46
CA VAL A 192 -21.52 4.31 7.97
C VAL A 192 -22.29 5.21 7.00
N GLY A 193 -22.07 5.04 5.69
CA GLY A 193 -22.84 5.71 4.65
C GLY A 193 -24.34 5.50 4.83
N ASN A 194 -24.78 4.26 5.00
CA ASN A 194 -26.19 3.93 5.21
C ASN A 194 -26.76 4.52 6.52
N LEU A 195 -25.99 4.51 7.60
CA LEU A 195 -26.45 5.04 8.90
C LEU A 195 -26.65 6.55 8.90
N PHE A 196 -25.85 7.30 8.13
CA PHE A 196 -25.87 8.77 8.15
C PHE A 196 -26.49 9.39 6.90
N VAL A 197 -26.87 8.64 5.85
CA VAL A 197 -27.35 9.22 4.58
C VAL A 197 -28.62 10.06 4.74
N GLU A 198 -29.50 9.67 5.65
CA GLU A 198 -30.77 10.37 5.94
C GLU A 198 -30.62 11.52 6.94
N VAL A 199 -29.48 11.59 7.64
CA VAL A 199 -29.22 12.63 8.64
C VAL A 199 -28.87 13.95 7.95
N ILE A 200 -29.38 15.07 8.47
CA ILE A 200 -29.03 16.40 7.98
C ILE A 200 -27.52 16.64 8.18
N SER A 201 -26.82 17.00 7.10
CA SER A 201 -25.34 17.08 7.04
C SER A 201 -24.63 15.75 7.34
N GLY A 202 -25.28 14.62 7.08
CA GLY A 202 -24.78 13.27 7.32
C GLY A 202 -23.40 13.00 6.72
N TRP A 203 -23.13 13.51 5.51
CA TRP A 203 -21.84 13.39 4.82
C TRP A 203 -20.66 13.92 5.65
N ARG A 204 -20.87 14.92 6.53
CA ARG A 204 -19.81 15.43 7.42
C ARG A 204 -19.37 14.36 8.42
N TYR A 205 -20.32 13.65 9.00
CA TYR A 205 -20.07 12.57 9.94
C TYR A 205 -19.43 11.35 9.26
N MET A 206 -19.84 11.05 8.03
CA MET A 206 -19.22 9.99 7.22
C MET A 206 -17.73 10.24 7.02
N TYR A 207 -17.31 11.45 6.65
CA TYR A 207 -15.87 11.74 6.51
C TYR A 207 -15.15 11.83 7.86
N ALA A 208 -15.78 12.42 8.88
CA ALA A 208 -15.21 12.54 10.22
C ALA A 208 -14.99 11.18 10.93
N ALA A 209 -15.81 10.17 10.65
CA ALA A 209 -15.71 8.86 11.27
C ALA A 209 -14.41 8.10 10.92
N SER A 210 -13.66 8.53 9.89
CA SER A 210 -12.31 8.02 9.62
C SER A 210 -11.24 8.57 10.57
N ALA A 211 -11.47 9.71 11.22
CA ALA A 211 -10.48 10.40 12.06
C ALA A 211 -9.95 9.56 13.24
N PRO A 212 -10.78 8.83 14.01
CA PRO A 212 -10.28 7.96 15.09
C PRO A 212 -9.31 6.90 14.58
N ILE A 213 -9.58 6.30 13.41
CA ILE A 213 -8.73 5.27 12.81
C ILE A 213 -7.39 5.88 12.38
N CYS A 214 -7.40 7.11 11.85
CA CYS A 214 -6.17 7.85 11.52
C CYS A 214 -5.29 8.07 12.75
N VAL A 215 -5.90 8.46 13.88
CA VAL A 215 -5.18 8.66 15.15
C VAL A 215 -4.60 7.36 15.69
N ILE A 216 -5.37 6.26 15.67
CA ILE A 216 -4.91 4.93 16.09
C ILE A 216 -3.73 4.48 15.23
N MET A 217 -3.82 4.64 13.91
CA MET A 217 -2.73 4.34 12.98
C MET A 217 -1.48 5.18 13.31
N GLY A 218 -1.63 6.50 13.45
CA GLY A 218 -0.51 7.40 13.72
C GLY A 218 0.21 7.10 15.04
N ILE A 219 -0.55 6.95 16.14
CA ILE A 219 0.00 6.61 17.46
C ILE A 219 0.67 5.23 17.42
N GLY A 220 0.03 4.24 16.79
CA GLY A 220 0.58 2.89 16.67
C GLY A 220 1.90 2.85 15.89
N MET A 221 1.98 3.56 14.77
CA MET A 221 3.20 3.70 13.99
C MET A 221 4.30 4.46 14.76
N CYS A 222 3.93 5.38 15.66
CA CYS A 222 4.88 6.04 16.56
C CYS A 222 5.46 5.10 17.64
N TRP A 223 4.84 3.97 17.95
CA TRP A 223 5.41 3.00 18.91
C TRP A 223 6.19 1.84 18.27
N LEU A 224 5.96 1.60 16.99
CA LEU A 224 6.65 0.56 16.24
C LEU A 224 8.13 0.91 16.00
N PRO A 225 9.04 -0.07 15.94
CA PRO A 225 10.43 0.15 15.59
C PRO A 225 10.57 0.59 14.12
N CYS A 226 11.68 1.25 13.78
CA CYS A 226 11.98 1.56 12.39
C CYS A 226 12.28 0.28 11.60
N SER A 227 12.10 0.33 10.26
CA SER A 227 12.49 -0.78 9.39
C SER A 227 14.00 -1.06 9.53
N PRO A 228 14.42 -2.30 9.84
CA PRO A 228 15.83 -2.67 9.92
C PRO A 228 16.58 -2.43 8.60
N ARG A 229 15.93 -2.67 7.45
CA ARG A 229 16.52 -2.43 6.12
C ARG A 229 16.80 -0.95 5.91
N TRP A 230 15.88 -0.07 6.31
CA TRP A 230 16.08 1.38 6.20
C TRP A 230 17.22 1.89 7.10
N LEU A 231 17.34 1.37 8.32
CA LEU A 231 18.46 1.71 9.21
C LEU A 231 19.81 1.33 8.56
N LEU A 232 19.93 0.12 8.02
CA LEU A 232 21.14 -0.33 7.35
C LEU A 232 21.44 0.48 6.08
N LEU A 233 20.40 0.87 5.33
CA LEU A 233 20.54 1.75 4.16
C LEU A 233 21.01 3.17 4.55
N CYS A 234 20.60 3.69 5.70
CA CYS A 234 21.16 4.95 6.21
C CYS A 234 22.65 4.83 6.52
N ALA A 235 23.08 3.69 7.07
CA ALA A 235 24.48 3.43 7.39
C ALA A 235 25.35 3.35 6.12
N THR A 236 24.88 2.66 5.07
CA THR A 236 25.60 2.60 3.78
C THR A 236 25.67 3.96 3.08
N GLN A 237 24.71 4.85 3.32
CA GLN A 237 24.72 6.23 2.84
C GLN A 237 25.60 7.19 3.69
N GLY A 238 26.32 6.69 4.69
CA GLY A 238 27.19 7.48 5.56
C GLY A 238 26.44 8.35 6.59
N LYS A 239 25.14 8.10 6.81
CA LYS A 239 24.33 8.81 7.81
C LYS A 239 24.41 8.11 9.17
N GLY A 240 25.54 8.25 9.85
CA GLY A 240 25.76 7.76 11.21
C GLY A 240 26.85 6.69 11.33
N ASP A 241 27.15 6.28 12.56
CA ASP A 241 28.12 5.21 12.83
C ASP A 241 27.54 3.84 12.41
N LEU A 242 28.28 3.12 11.58
CA LEU A 242 27.92 1.80 11.07
C LEU A 242 27.69 0.80 12.20
N ARG A 243 28.48 0.89 13.27
CA ARG A 243 28.42 -0.06 14.39
C ARG A 243 27.16 0.15 15.22
N GLU A 244 26.84 1.40 15.55
CA GLU A 244 25.62 1.76 16.29
C GLU A 244 24.35 1.43 15.50
N THR A 245 24.36 1.74 14.19
CA THR A 245 23.20 1.50 13.32
C THR A 245 22.92 0.02 13.14
N LYS A 246 23.98 -0.79 13.02
CA LYS A 246 23.89 -2.25 12.98
C LYS A 246 23.30 -2.81 14.27
N GLU A 247 23.76 -2.36 15.43
CA GLU A 247 23.22 -2.80 16.72
C GLU A 247 21.74 -2.42 16.89
N ASN A 248 21.36 -1.21 16.46
CA ASN A 248 19.97 -0.75 16.45
C ASN A 248 19.09 -1.58 15.49
N ALA A 249 19.60 -1.94 14.31
CA ALA A 249 18.90 -2.81 13.36
C ALA A 249 18.68 -4.22 13.95
N THR A 250 19.71 -4.81 14.58
CA THR A 250 19.61 -6.09 15.29
C THR A 250 18.58 -6.03 16.40
N ARG A 251 18.61 -4.98 17.24
CA ARG A 251 17.64 -4.79 18.33
C ARG A 251 16.20 -4.65 17.81
N CYS A 252 16.00 -3.90 16.72
CA CYS A 252 14.69 -3.77 16.08
C CYS A 252 14.20 -5.11 15.54
N LEU A 253 15.05 -5.87 14.85
CA LEU A 253 14.69 -7.16 14.28
C LEU A 253 14.42 -8.22 15.36
N CYS A 254 15.19 -8.23 16.46
CA CYS A 254 14.89 -9.04 17.65
C CYS A 254 13.51 -8.69 18.23
N ARG A 255 13.16 -7.40 18.37
CA ARG A 255 11.86 -6.96 18.89
C ARG A 255 10.70 -7.32 17.95
N LEU A 256 10.91 -7.24 16.64
CA LEU A 256 9.91 -7.59 15.63
C LEU A 256 9.66 -9.11 15.56
N ARG A 257 10.68 -9.94 15.82
CA ARG A 257 10.56 -11.40 15.76
C ARG A 257 10.24 -12.06 17.10
N GLY A 258 10.54 -11.42 18.23
CA GLY A 258 10.20 -11.86 19.58
C GLY A 258 10.97 -13.09 20.12
N GLN A 259 11.29 -14.08 19.28
CA GLN A 259 11.94 -15.34 19.67
C GLN A 259 13.21 -15.68 18.88
N ALA A 260 13.69 -14.76 18.04
CA ALA A 260 14.87 -15.03 17.24
C ALA A 260 16.15 -14.97 18.09
N SER A 261 17.00 -16.00 18.00
CA SER A 261 18.31 -16.00 18.65
C SER A 261 19.15 -14.83 18.13
N PRO A 262 19.84 -14.09 19.01
CA PRO A 262 20.60 -12.89 18.62
C PRO A 262 21.67 -13.14 17.55
N ASP A 263 22.23 -14.35 17.49
CA ASP A 263 23.25 -14.72 16.51
C ASP A 263 22.68 -14.84 15.08
N LEU A 264 21.56 -15.57 14.91
CA LEU A 264 20.84 -15.66 13.63
C LEU A 264 20.35 -14.30 13.12
N VAL A 265 19.89 -13.42 14.02
CA VAL A 265 19.45 -12.06 13.67
C VAL A 265 20.64 -11.23 13.19
N SER A 266 21.78 -11.35 13.87
CA SER A 266 23.01 -10.61 13.53
C SER A 266 23.57 -11.06 12.17
N GLU A 267 23.51 -12.36 11.87
CA GLU A 267 23.89 -12.90 10.56
C GLU A 267 22.99 -12.34 9.44
N GLN A 268 21.67 -12.29 9.64
CA GLN A 268 20.77 -11.70 8.65
C GLN A 268 20.98 -10.20 8.45
N VAL A 269 21.25 -9.46 9.52
CA VAL A 269 21.62 -8.04 9.43
C VAL A 269 22.90 -7.86 8.61
N ASN A 270 23.89 -8.75 8.75
CA ASN A 270 25.10 -8.74 7.92
C ASN A 270 24.78 -8.99 6.44
N LEU A 271 23.94 -9.98 6.14
CA LEU A 271 23.54 -10.31 4.77
C LEU A 271 22.81 -9.15 4.09
N ILE A 272 21.88 -8.51 4.80
CA ILE A 272 21.17 -7.32 4.29
C ILE A 272 22.15 -6.17 4.06
N LEU A 273 23.14 -5.99 4.94
CA LEU A 273 24.15 -4.96 4.79
C LEU A 273 25.07 -5.24 3.59
N GLU A 274 25.47 -6.48 3.37
CA GLU A 274 26.27 -6.91 2.20
C GLU A 274 25.48 -6.65 0.90
N GLU A 275 24.20 -7.06 0.83
CA GLU A 275 23.29 -6.78 -0.29
C GLU A 275 23.18 -5.27 -0.57
N LEU A 276 22.97 -4.45 0.48
CA LEU A 276 22.84 -3.01 0.34
C LEU A 276 24.16 -2.32 -0.04
N SER A 277 25.30 -2.83 0.41
CA SER A 277 26.62 -2.29 0.06
C SER A 277 26.95 -2.55 -1.41
N TYR A 278 26.65 -3.75 -1.91
CA TYR A 278 26.81 -4.10 -3.33
C TYR A 278 25.94 -3.20 -4.23
N VAL A 279 24.68 -2.99 -3.84
CA VAL A 279 23.75 -2.09 -4.56
C VAL A 279 24.16 -0.61 -4.45
N GLY A 280 24.82 -0.20 -3.37
CA GLY A 280 25.32 1.16 -3.19
C GLY A 280 26.58 1.48 -4.00
N GLU A 281 27.40 0.47 -4.31
CA GLU A 281 28.57 0.59 -5.19
C GLU A 281 28.19 0.63 -6.68
N GLU A 282 27.10 -0.03 -7.08
CA GLU A 282 26.50 0.20 -8.40
C GLU A 282 25.88 1.61 -8.45
N LYS A 283 26.26 2.41 -9.46
CA LYS A 283 25.78 3.79 -9.63
C LYS A 283 24.27 3.88 -9.44
N LYS A 284 23.80 4.86 -8.65
CA LYS A 284 22.36 5.18 -8.47
C LYS A 284 21.63 5.03 -9.81
N ALA A 285 20.85 3.97 -9.94
CA ALA A 285 20.14 3.66 -11.16
C ALA A 285 19.32 4.87 -11.60
N GLY A 286 19.65 5.43 -12.77
CA GLY A 286 18.96 6.60 -13.28
C GLY A 286 17.52 6.25 -13.69
N PHE A 287 16.60 7.23 -13.70
CA PHE A 287 15.24 7.03 -14.26
C PHE A 287 15.26 6.47 -15.69
N SER A 288 16.34 6.70 -16.44
CA SER A 288 16.54 6.15 -17.79
C SER A 288 16.80 4.63 -17.82
N GLU A 289 17.28 4.02 -16.74
CA GLU A 289 17.57 2.58 -16.68
C GLU A 289 16.31 1.75 -16.49
N ILE A 290 15.23 2.35 -15.96
CA ILE A 290 13.89 1.73 -15.89
C ILE A 290 13.41 1.33 -17.29
N PHE A 291 13.80 2.09 -18.32
CA PHE A 291 13.43 1.83 -19.72
C PHE A 291 14.37 0.85 -20.43
N GLN A 292 15.28 0.18 -19.73
CA GLN A 292 16.26 -0.72 -20.33
C GLN A 292 16.12 -2.17 -19.86
N GLY A 293 16.44 -3.11 -20.76
CA GLY A 293 16.67 -4.53 -20.45
C GLY A 293 15.53 -5.24 -19.69
N LYS A 294 15.87 -5.81 -18.53
CA LYS A 294 14.95 -6.57 -17.66
C LYS A 294 13.98 -5.65 -16.90
N CYS A 295 14.40 -4.43 -16.59
CA CYS A 295 13.57 -3.43 -15.89
C CYS A 295 12.38 -3.00 -16.73
N LEU A 296 12.58 -2.80 -18.05
CA LEU A 296 11.51 -2.46 -18.97
C LEU A 296 10.44 -3.57 -19.03
N LYS A 297 10.85 -4.85 -19.02
CA LYS A 297 9.92 -5.98 -19.00
C LYS A 297 9.09 -5.99 -17.71
N ALA A 298 9.73 -5.81 -16.56
CA ALA A 298 9.04 -5.73 -15.27
C ALA A 298 8.06 -4.54 -15.22
N MET A 299 8.46 -3.37 -15.74
CA MET A 299 7.61 -2.19 -15.84
C MET A 299 6.40 -2.44 -16.75
N ILE A 300 6.58 -3.02 -17.94
CA ILE A 300 5.47 -3.34 -18.85
C ILE A 300 4.48 -4.30 -18.20
N ILE A 301 4.97 -5.35 -17.53
CA ILE A 301 4.11 -6.31 -16.84
C ILE A 301 3.35 -5.65 -15.69
N GLY A 302 4.06 -4.89 -14.83
CA GLY A 302 3.45 -4.20 -13.69
C GLY A 302 2.43 -3.14 -14.11
N CYS A 303 2.81 -2.23 -15.01
CA CYS A 303 1.93 -1.19 -15.53
C CYS A 303 0.77 -1.79 -16.33
N GLY A 304 1.01 -2.83 -17.13
CA GLY A 304 -0.02 -3.54 -17.87
C GLY A 304 -1.06 -4.17 -16.95
N LEU A 305 -0.62 -4.83 -15.88
CA LEU A 305 -1.51 -5.46 -14.90
C LEU A 305 -2.38 -4.42 -14.17
N VAL A 306 -1.79 -3.31 -13.72
CA VAL A 306 -2.54 -2.20 -13.11
C VAL A 306 -3.50 -1.56 -14.11
N PHE A 307 -3.07 -1.35 -15.36
CA PHE A 307 -3.93 -0.81 -16.41
C PHE A 307 -5.15 -1.69 -16.66
N PHE A 308 -4.96 -2.99 -16.85
CA PHE A 308 -6.07 -3.93 -17.03
C PHE A 308 -6.99 -3.98 -15.81
N GLN A 309 -6.44 -3.89 -14.60
CA GLN A 309 -7.23 -3.76 -13.38
C GLN A 309 -8.11 -2.50 -13.40
N GLN A 310 -7.58 -1.34 -13.80
CA GLN A 310 -8.36 -0.08 -13.87
C GLN A 310 -9.42 -0.10 -14.99
N VAL A 311 -9.10 -0.68 -16.15
CA VAL A 311 -10.02 -0.79 -17.29
C VAL A 311 -11.28 -1.60 -16.98
N THR A 312 -11.22 -2.51 -16.01
CA THR A 312 -12.43 -3.22 -15.53
C THR A 312 -13.50 -2.27 -14.97
N GLY A 313 -13.14 -1.03 -14.63
CA GLY A 313 -14.06 -0.05 -14.05
C GLY A 313 -14.40 -0.32 -12.58
N GLN A 314 -13.72 -1.27 -11.93
CA GLN A 314 -14.00 -1.66 -10.55
C GLN A 314 -14.04 -0.46 -9.57
N PRO A 315 -13.06 0.46 -9.54
CA PRO A 315 -13.13 1.62 -8.63
C PRO A 315 -14.35 2.49 -8.89
N SER A 316 -14.68 2.76 -10.17
CA SER A 316 -15.86 3.55 -10.54
C SER A 316 -17.16 2.90 -10.06
N VAL A 317 -17.30 1.58 -10.22
CA VAL A 317 -18.47 0.84 -9.73
C VAL A 317 -18.59 0.97 -8.22
N LEU A 318 -17.48 0.88 -7.49
CA LEU A 318 -17.49 0.96 -6.03
C LEU A 318 -17.78 2.38 -5.52
N TYR A 319 -17.15 3.41 -6.09
CA TYR A 319 -17.41 4.81 -5.70
C TYR A 319 -18.84 5.27 -5.96
N TYR A 320 -19.52 4.69 -6.95
CA TYR A 320 -20.91 5.01 -7.28
C TYR A 320 -21.89 3.89 -6.92
N ALA A 321 -21.48 2.90 -6.13
CA ALA A 321 -22.27 1.71 -5.85
C ALA A 321 -23.65 2.05 -5.29
N ALA A 322 -23.71 2.91 -4.26
CA ALA A 322 -24.97 3.31 -3.65
C ALA A 322 -25.88 4.06 -4.65
N THR A 323 -25.31 4.94 -5.48
CA THR A 323 -26.08 5.66 -6.51
C THR A 323 -26.61 4.74 -7.60
N ILE A 324 -25.81 3.74 -8.02
CA ILE A 324 -26.21 2.74 -9.00
C ILE A 324 -27.34 1.89 -8.44
N PHE A 325 -27.19 1.35 -7.23
CA PHE A 325 -28.22 0.53 -6.61
C PHE A 325 -29.51 1.30 -6.35
N GLN A 326 -29.44 2.55 -5.90
CA GLN A 326 -30.62 3.40 -5.70
C GLN A 326 -31.39 3.58 -7.01
N ARG A 327 -30.72 3.93 -8.12
CA ARG A 327 -31.38 4.06 -9.42
C ARG A 327 -32.05 2.78 -9.91
N VAL A 328 -31.41 1.62 -9.67
CA VAL A 328 -31.98 0.33 -10.04
C VAL A 328 -33.22 0.04 -9.18
N LEU A 329 -33.16 0.27 -7.87
CA LEU A 329 -34.29 0.08 -6.97
C LEU A 329 -35.47 0.97 -7.36
N ASP A 330 -35.23 2.27 -7.56
CA ASP A 330 -36.26 3.23 -7.97
C ASP A 330 -36.92 2.81 -9.29
N SER A 331 -36.11 2.33 -10.24
CA SER A 331 -36.60 1.83 -11.53
C SER A 331 -37.49 0.60 -11.36
N LEU A 332 -37.14 -0.31 -10.45
CA LEU A 332 -37.92 -1.51 -10.15
C LEU A 332 -39.24 -1.17 -9.43
N GLU A 333 -39.24 -0.21 -8.51
CA GLU A 333 -40.46 0.28 -7.84
C GLU A 333 -41.43 0.92 -8.84
N HIS A 334 -40.92 1.62 -9.86
CA HIS A 334 -41.77 2.17 -10.92
C HIS A 334 -42.26 1.09 -11.90
N LEU A 335 -41.48 0.03 -12.13
CA LEU A 335 -41.82 -1.04 -13.06
C LEU A 335 -42.80 -2.07 -12.47
N MET A 336 -42.70 -2.39 -11.18
CA MET A 336 -43.54 -3.41 -10.53
C MET A 336 -45.05 -3.15 -10.66
N PRO A 337 -45.58 -1.92 -10.44
CA PRO A 337 -46.99 -1.61 -10.64
C PRO A 337 -47.43 -1.75 -12.10
N LEU A 338 -46.56 -1.41 -13.04
CA LEU A 338 -46.80 -1.51 -14.49
C LEU A 338 -46.87 -2.97 -14.95
N VAL A 339 -45.95 -3.81 -14.48
CA VAL A 339 -45.96 -5.26 -14.73
C VAL A 339 -47.18 -5.91 -14.08
N TYR A 340 -47.52 -5.51 -12.85
CA TYR A 340 -48.70 -6.01 -12.15
C TYR A 340 -50.02 -5.61 -12.83
N GLN A 341 -50.14 -4.37 -13.31
CA GLN A 341 -51.29 -3.93 -14.12
C GLN A 341 -51.37 -4.64 -15.46
N PHE A 342 -50.24 -4.90 -16.13
CA PHE A 342 -50.22 -5.69 -17.36
C PHE A 342 -50.71 -7.12 -17.13
N PHE A 343 -50.30 -7.77 -16.04
CA PHE A 343 -50.78 -9.11 -15.66
C PHE A 343 -52.24 -9.15 -15.22
N LEU A 344 -52.78 -8.07 -14.65
CA LEU A 344 -54.21 -7.95 -14.33
C LEU A 344 -55.09 -7.64 -15.56
N ALA A 345 -54.49 -7.11 -16.62
CA ALA A 345 -55.17 -6.77 -17.87
C ALA A 345 -55.18 -7.90 -18.90
N CYS A 346 -54.34 -8.93 -18.72
CA CYS A 346 -54.36 -10.19 -19.48
C CYS A 346 -55.24 -11.24 -18.79
#